data_AF-A0A8B8MRA1-F1
#
_entry.id   AF-A0A8B8MRA1-F1
#
_cell.length_a   1.000
_cell.length_b   1.000
_cell.length_c   1.000
_cell.angle_alpha   90.00
_cell.angle_beta   90.00
_cell.angle_gamma   90.00
#
_symmetry.space_group_name_H-M   'P 1'
#
loop_
_entity.id
_entity.type
_entity.pdbx_description
1 polymer ?
#
loop_
_entity_poly.entity_id
_entity_poly.type
_entity_poly.pdbx_seq_one_letter_code
_entity_poly.pdbx_strand_id
1 'polypeptide(L)'
;MAILIQEVLLVYMMMADGSLNEKACMRLINVIILFQCIAARETRQKLVNSCIVYFLVPLVLFVSNLEVYDNVRAVALSVFGILCQAIECSALQWAIENEVVELCLISKDTGNKLTRVMRFS
;
A
#
# COMPACT_ATOMS: atom_id res chain seq x y z
N MET A 1 -3.02 12.26 7.04
CA MET A 1 -2.54 11.03 6.36
C MET A 1 -2.60 9.79 7.24
N ALA A 2 -2.40 9.90 8.57
CA ALA A 2 -2.46 8.74 9.48
C ALA A 2 -3.72 7.87 9.33
N ILE A 3 -4.90 8.49 9.23
CA ILE A 3 -6.17 7.76 9.03
C ILE A 3 -6.19 6.97 7.71
N LEU A 4 -5.64 7.53 6.62
CA LEU A 4 -5.59 6.83 5.33
C LEU A 4 -4.67 5.60 5.37
N ILE A 5 -3.54 5.71 6.07
CA ILE A 5 -2.64 4.57 6.28
C ILE A 5 -3.30 3.51 7.15
N GLN A 6 -4.01 3.90 8.20
CA GLN A 6 -4.74 2.95 9.04
C GLN A 6 -5.76 2.13 8.24
N GLU A 7 -6.46 2.76 7.31
CA GLU A 7 -7.39 2.07 6.41
C GLU A 7 -6.68 1.05 5.51
N VAL A 8 -5.52 1.41 4.96
CA VAL A 8 -4.70 0.47 4.17
C VAL A 8 -4.21 -0.71 5.02
N LEU A 9 -3.75 -0.44 6.24
CA LEU A 9 -3.32 -1.48 7.18
C LEU A 9 -4.45 -2.46 7.54
N LEU A 10 -5.68 -1.97 7.71
CA LEU A 10 -6.84 -2.84 7.94
C LEU A 10 -7.06 -3.80 6.77
N VAL A 11 -6.91 -3.31 5.53
CA VAL A 11 -7.05 -4.17 4.34
C VAL A 11 -5.91 -5.19 4.24
N TYR A 12 -4.70 -4.83 4.66
CA TYR A 12 -3.60 -5.81 4.75
C TYR A 12 -3.88 -6.95 5.70
N MET A 13 -4.50 -6.67 6.85
CA MET A 13 -4.93 -7.75 7.76
C MET A 13 -5.95 -8.66 7.06
N MET A 14 -6.92 -8.08 6.34
CA MET A 14 -7.92 -8.87 5.59
C MET A 14 -7.31 -9.70 4.46
N MET A 15 -6.32 -9.16 3.75
CA MET A 15 -5.56 -9.89 2.71
C MET A 15 -4.79 -11.06 3.33
N ALA A 16 -4.12 -10.82 4.46
CA ALA A 16 -3.31 -11.82 5.15
C ALA A 16 -4.13 -12.96 5.78
N ASP A 17 -5.38 -12.69 6.13
CA ASP A 17 -6.31 -13.66 6.71
C ASP A 17 -7.23 -14.31 5.67
N GLY A 18 -7.12 -13.91 4.39
CA GLY A 18 -8.00 -14.40 3.31
C GLY A 18 -9.47 -13.98 3.47
N SER A 19 -9.75 -12.97 4.30
CA SER A 19 -11.09 -12.46 4.59
C SER A 19 -11.47 -11.22 3.78
N LEU A 20 -10.64 -10.88 2.79
CA LEU A 20 -10.88 -9.77 1.87
C LEU A 20 -12.20 -9.97 1.13
N ASN A 21 -13.04 -8.93 1.13
CA ASN A 21 -14.35 -8.94 0.47
C ASN A 21 -14.55 -7.70 -0.39
N GLU A 22 -15.60 -7.70 -1.20
CA GLU A 22 -15.87 -6.62 -2.15
C GLU A 22 -16.07 -5.27 -1.47
N LYS A 23 -16.78 -5.24 -0.33
CA LYS A 23 -17.02 -4.01 0.43
C LYS A 23 -15.71 -3.39 0.92
N ALA A 24 -14.78 -4.20 1.39
CA ALA A 24 -13.45 -3.75 1.81
C ALA A 24 -12.65 -3.21 0.61
N CYS A 25 -12.73 -3.87 -0.54
CA CYS A 25 -12.09 -3.40 -1.78
C CYS A 25 -12.66 -2.04 -2.23
N MET A 26 -13.98 -1.85 -2.21
CA MET A 26 -14.61 -0.57 -2.55
C MET A 26 -14.22 0.54 -1.59
N ARG A 27 -14.13 0.24 -0.29
CA ARG A 27 -13.62 1.20 0.71
C ARG A 27 -12.16 1.55 0.45
N LEU A 28 -11.33 0.56 0.12
CA LEU A 28 -9.93 0.76 -0.22
C LEU A 28 -9.77 1.64 -1.47
N ILE A 29 -10.58 1.43 -2.51
CA ILE A 29 -10.59 2.28 -3.71
C ILE A 29 -10.80 3.75 -3.33
N ASN A 30 -11.78 4.05 -2.47
CA ASN A 30 -12.03 5.42 -2.00
C ASN A 30 -10.83 6.01 -1.26
N VAL A 31 -10.12 5.20 -0.45
CA VAL A 31 -8.90 5.62 0.24
C VAL A 31 -7.78 5.92 -0.75
N ILE A 32 -7.60 5.09 -1.78
CA ILE A 32 -6.58 5.30 -2.81
C ILE A 32 -6.88 6.54 -3.65
N ILE A 33 -8.15 6.83 -3.95
CA ILE A 33 -8.55 8.08 -4.62
C ILE A 33 -8.13 9.30 -3.79
N LEU A 34 -8.22 9.24 -2.46
CA LEU A 34 -7.73 10.33 -1.61
C LEU A 34 -6.20 10.48 -1.69
N PHE A 35 -5.45 9.39 -1.78
CA PHE A 35 -4.02 9.44 -2.08
C PHE A 35 -3.75 10.06 -3.45
N GLN A 36 -4.55 9.73 -4.46
CA GLN A 36 -4.48 10.31 -5.79
C GLN A 36 -4.67 11.84 -5.75
N CYS A 37 -5.68 12.30 -5.00
CA CYS A 37 -5.92 13.74 -4.80
C CYS A 37 -4.75 14.44 -4.11
N ILE A 38 -4.12 13.81 -3.11
CA ILE A 38 -2.94 14.38 -2.42
C ILE A 38 -1.73 14.41 -3.35
N ALA A 39 -1.54 13.35 -4.14
CA ALA A 39 -0.48 13.24 -5.14
C ALA A 39 -0.66 14.28 -6.25
N ALA A 40 -1.88 14.61 -6.66
CA ALA A 40 -2.14 15.58 -7.72
C ALA A 40 -1.81 17.04 -7.33
N ARG A 41 -1.72 17.38 -6.04
CA ARG A 41 -1.57 18.76 -5.53
C ARG A 41 -0.12 19.12 -5.19
N GLU A 42 0.12 20.37 -4.76
CA GLU A 42 1.42 20.87 -4.28
C GLU A 42 2.02 20.06 -3.10
N THR A 43 1.21 19.21 -2.45
CA THR A 43 1.62 18.26 -1.41
C THR A 43 2.36 17.03 -1.94
N ARG A 44 2.48 16.87 -3.27
CA ARG A 44 3.14 15.74 -3.94
C ARG A 44 4.54 15.45 -3.42
N GLN A 45 5.40 16.48 -3.32
CA GLN A 45 6.78 16.30 -2.86
C GLN A 45 6.84 15.78 -1.42
N LYS A 46 5.97 16.27 -0.54
CA LYS A 46 5.88 15.81 0.85
C LYS A 46 5.41 14.36 0.92
N LEU A 47 4.49 13.98 0.03
CA LEU A 47 3.99 12.61 -0.06
C LEU A 47 5.11 11.65 -0.51
N VAL A 48 5.91 12.02 -1.51
CA VAL A 48 7.08 11.24 -1.96
C VAL A 48 8.12 11.12 -0.84
N ASN A 49 8.50 12.24 -0.23
CA ASN A 49 9.50 12.27 0.84
C ASN A 49 9.07 11.51 2.11
N SER A 50 7.75 11.34 2.32
CA SER A 50 7.22 10.63 3.48
C SER A 50 7.22 9.11 3.33
N CYS A 51 7.56 8.56 2.17
CA CYS A 51 7.52 7.11 1.89
C CYS A 51 6.12 6.47 2.05
N ILE A 52 5.07 7.27 2.24
CA ILE A 52 3.69 6.81 2.49
C ILE A 52 3.12 6.06 1.28
N VAL A 53 3.52 6.43 0.05
CA VAL A 53 2.97 5.82 -1.17
C VAL A 53 3.46 4.39 -1.38
N TYR A 54 4.56 3.99 -0.74
CA TYR A 54 5.04 2.60 -0.82
C TYR A 54 4.08 1.62 -0.14
N PHE A 55 3.22 2.09 0.78
CA PHE A 55 2.11 1.31 1.30
C PHE A 55 1.04 0.99 0.24
N LEU A 56 1.19 1.40 -1.02
CA LEU A 56 0.31 0.95 -2.12
C LEU A 56 0.93 -0.18 -2.95
N VAL A 57 2.24 -0.45 -2.83
CA VAL A 57 2.92 -1.47 -3.65
C VAL A 57 2.37 -2.88 -3.40
N PRO A 58 2.21 -3.36 -2.14
CA PRO A 58 1.61 -4.67 -1.90
C PRO A 58 0.18 -4.81 -2.42
N LEU A 59 -0.58 -3.70 -2.53
CA LEU A 59 -1.93 -3.72 -3.13
C LEU A 59 -1.89 -3.96 -4.64
N VAL A 60 -0.85 -3.47 -5.32
CA VAL A 60 -0.66 -3.71 -6.76
C VAL A 60 -0.19 -5.14 -7.02
N LEU A 61 0.64 -5.69 -6.14
CA LEU A 61 1.25 -7.02 -6.31
C LEU A 61 0.35 -8.17 -5.85
N PHE A 62 -0.68 -7.91 -5.06
CA PHE A 62 -1.53 -8.96 -4.52
C PHE A 62 -2.44 -9.59 -5.58
N VAL A 63 -2.48 -10.92 -5.55
CA VAL A 63 -3.35 -11.73 -6.40
C VAL A 63 -4.63 -12.06 -5.64
N SER A 64 -5.75 -11.62 -6.19
CA SER A 64 -7.09 -11.85 -5.65
C SER A 64 -8.00 -12.40 -6.75
N ASN A 65 -8.89 -13.31 -6.38
CA ASN A 65 -9.92 -13.83 -7.28
C ASN A 65 -11.18 -12.93 -7.33
N LEU A 66 -11.25 -11.89 -6.50
CA LEU A 66 -12.36 -10.93 -6.52
C LEU A 66 -12.24 -10.05 -7.76
N GLU A 67 -13.27 -10.04 -8.61
CA GLU A 67 -13.33 -9.21 -9.82
C GLU A 67 -13.12 -7.72 -9.50
N VAL A 68 -13.69 -7.24 -8.39
CA VAL A 68 -13.54 -5.85 -7.96
C VAL A 68 -12.10 -5.46 -7.58
N TYR A 69 -11.23 -6.44 -7.35
CA TYR A 69 -9.83 -6.18 -7.01
C TYR A 69 -9.01 -5.67 -8.20
N ASP A 70 -9.44 -5.97 -9.42
CA ASP A 70 -8.83 -5.38 -10.62
C ASP A 70 -8.92 -3.84 -10.59
N ASN A 71 -10.04 -3.30 -10.08
CA ASN A 71 -10.22 -1.87 -9.88
C ASN A 71 -9.30 -1.31 -8.79
N VAL A 72 -9.09 -2.05 -7.69
CA VAL A 72 -8.12 -1.68 -6.65
C VAL A 72 -6.73 -1.50 -7.27
N ARG A 73 -6.28 -2.49 -8.06
CA ARG A 73 -4.97 -2.44 -8.74
C ARG A 73 -4.89 -1.27 -9.71
N ALA A 74 -5.91 -1.06 -10.54
CA ALA A 74 -5.94 0.04 -11.51
C ALA A 74 -5.84 1.42 -10.85
N VAL A 75 -6.60 1.64 -9.77
CA VAL A 75 -6.61 2.92 -9.05
C VAL A 75 -5.30 3.14 -8.30
N ALA A 76 -4.72 2.09 -7.69
CA ALA A 76 -3.38 2.18 -7.07
C ALA A 76 -2.28 2.55 -8.09
N LEU A 77 -2.29 1.91 -9.25
CA LEU A 77 -1.37 2.23 -10.36
C LEU A 77 -1.52 3.68 -10.85
N SER A 78 -2.74 4.24 -10.82
CA SER A 78 -2.97 5.63 -11.20
C SER A 78 -2.24 6.63 -10.30
N VAL A 79 -2.13 6.33 -8.99
CA VAL A 79 -1.36 7.15 -8.03
C VAL A 79 0.12 7.14 -8.41
N PHE A 80 0.68 5.97 -8.71
CA PHE A 80 2.06 5.86 -9.19
C PHE A 80 2.27 6.59 -10.51
N GLY A 81 1.32 6.51 -11.44
CA GLY A 81 1.36 7.25 -12.71
C GLY A 81 1.46 8.77 -12.51
N ILE A 82 0.67 9.34 -11.60
CA ILE A 82 0.71 10.78 -11.26
C ILE A 82 2.05 11.17 -10.62
N LEU A 83 2.65 10.28 -9.83
CA LEU A 83 3.95 10.52 -9.20
C LEU A 83 5.11 10.41 -10.18
N CYS A 84 5.10 9.43 -11.08
CA CYS A 84 6.12 9.25 -12.12
C CYS A 84 6.14 10.41 -13.13
N GLN A 85 5.02 11.09 -13.35
CA GLN A 85 4.98 12.33 -14.14
C GLN A 85 5.78 13.49 -13.50
N ALA A 86 6.26 13.35 -12.26
CA ALA A 86 6.74 14.46 -11.45
C ALA A 86 8.21 14.43 -11.01
N ILE A 87 8.99 13.33 -11.19
CA ILE A 87 10.48 13.21 -11.22
C ILE A 87 10.92 11.74 -10.98
N GLU A 88 12.06 11.41 -11.62
CA GLU A 88 12.89 10.19 -11.69
C GLU A 88 12.61 8.99 -10.76
N CYS A 89 12.38 7.85 -11.42
CA CYS A 89 12.09 6.49 -10.97
C CYS A 89 13.05 5.79 -9.99
N SER A 90 13.88 6.49 -9.22
CA SER A 90 14.78 5.87 -8.23
C SER A 90 14.03 5.25 -7.03
N ALA A 91 12.89 5.85 -6.67
CA ALA A 91 11.99 5.40 -5.60
C ALA A 91 11.32 4.04 -5.87
N LEU A 92 10.87 3.80 -7.11
CA LEU A 92 10.12 2.60 -7.49
C LEU A 92 11.03 1.36 -7.53
N GLN A 93 12.25 1.53 -8.03
CA GLN A 93 13.31 0.52 -8.07
C GLN A 93 13.68 0.08 -6.64
N TRP A 94 13.89 1.04 -5.73
CA TRP A 94 14.24 0.76 -4.33
C TRP A 94 13.14 -0.02 -3.59
N ALA A 95 11.86 0.28 -3.83
CA ALA A 95 10.75 -0.40 -3.15
C ALA A 95 10.50 -1.85 -3.64
N ILE A 96 10.81 -2.13 -4.91
CA ILE A 96 10.81 -3.49 -5.45
C ILE A 96 11.98 -4.29 -4.89
N GLU A 97 13.14 -3.64 -4.68
CA GLU A 97 14.35 -4.26 -4.12
C GLU A 97 14.31 -4.48 -2.59
N ASN A 98 13.44 -3.78 -1.84
CA ASN A 98 13.39 -3.83 -0.36
C ASN A 98 12.18 -4.58 0.23
N GLU A 99 11.54 -5.47 -0.54
CA GLU A 99 10.63 -6.51 -0.01
C GLU A 99 9.53 -6.00 0.96
N VAL A 100 8.81 -4.92 0.60
CA VAL A 100 7.72 -4.34 1.42
C VAL A 100 6.61 -5.35 1.74
N VAL A 101 6.48 -6.42 0.95
CA VAL A 101 5.57 -7.55 1.21
C VAL A 101 5.99 -8.32 2.48
N GLU A 102 7.29 -8.51 2.71
CA GLU A 102 7.80 -9.14 3.94
C GLU A 102 7.54 -8.27 5.17
N LEU A 103 7.63 -6.93 5.07
CA LEU A 103 7.30 -6.04 6.18
C LEU A 103 5.80 -6.10 6.57
N CYS A 104 4.92 -6.30 5.59
CA CYS A 104 3.49 -6.53 5.86
C CYS A 104 3.26 -7.89 6.56
N LEU A 105 3.98 -8.94 6.15
CA LEU A 105 3.97 -10.25 6.80
C LEU A 105 4.62 -10.23 8.20
N ILE A 106 5.68 -9.44 8.41
CA ILE A 106 6.29 -9.22 9.73
C ILE A 106 5.32 -8.47 10.66
N SER A 107 4.54 -7.51 10.13
CA SER A 107 3.53 -6.80 10.92
C SER A 107 2.39 -7.70 11.40
N LYS A 108 2.07 -8.78 10.66
CA LYS A 108 1.14 -9.84 11.09
C LYS A 108 1.62 -10.52 12.37
N ASP A 109 2.92 -10.77 12.49
CA ASP A 109 3.52 -11.43 13.66
C ASP A 109 3.82 -10.43 14.81
N THR A 110 4.09 -9.17 14.46
CA THR A 110 4.41 -8.09 15.43
C THR A 110 3.16 -7.48 16.05
N GLY A 111 2.02 -7.47 15.35
CA GLY A 111 0.73 -6.96 15.85
C GLY A 111 0.19 -7.73 17.06
N ASN A 112 0.73 -8.92 17.34
CA ASN A 112 0.41 -9.70 18.53
C ASN A 112 1.57 -9.78 19.54
N LYS A 113 2.78 -9.29 19.21
CA LYS A 113 3.97 -9.37 20.06
C LYS A 113 4.97 -8.26 19.75
N LEU A 114 5.05 -7.27 20.64
CA LEU A 114 6.27 -6.47 20.89
C LEU A 114 7.46 -7.34 21.40
N THR A 115 7.47 -8.66 21.20
CA THR A 115 8.34 -9.60 21.93
C THR A 115 8.65 -10.88 21.15
N ARG A 116 9.54 -10.85 20.16
CA ARG A 116 10.64 -11.84 20.01
C ARG A 116 11.57 -11.52 18.84
N VAL A 117 12.68 -10.86 19.18
CA VAL A 117 14.06 -11.19 18.81
C VAL A 117 14.26 -11.84 17.44
N MET A 118 14.97 -11.08 16.59
CA MET A 118 15.78 -11.52 15.46
C MET A 118 16.19 -12.99 15.49
N ARG A 119 15.88 -13.75 14.44
CA ARG A 119 16.75 -14.82 13.94
C ARG A 119 16.64 -14.90 12.42
N PHE A 120 17.63 -14.31 11.76
CA PHE A 120 18.10 -14.79 10.47
C PHE A 120 18.91 -16.06 10.71
N SER A 121 18.70 -17.08 9.87
CA SER A 121 19.60 -18.20 9.61
C SER A 121 19.53 -18.50 8.13
#